data_AF-A0A7X0NJV2-F1
#
_entry.id   AF-A0A7X0NJV2-F1
#
_cell.length_a   1.000
_cell.length_b   1.000
_cell.length_c   1.000
_cell.angle_alpha   90.00
_cell.angle_beta   90.00
_cell.angle_gamma   90.00
#
_symmetry.space_group_name_H-M   'P 1'
#
loop_
_entity.id
_entity.type
_entity.pdbx_description
1 polymer ?
#
loop_
_entity_poly.entity_id
_entity_poly.type
_entity_poly.pdbx_seq_one_letter_code
_entity_poly.pdbx_strand_id
1 'polypeptide(L)'
;MPKYQIKVTVLIITLLCATMSQAIVIRHDIDDKDYQKLGEKYKSSITYNDGCVGTVIDPIWVLTAAHCVTPQEQRPLFIEHLGNKYPVEFIKIHPKNNSDTNNYDMALLRLKWPMKDSRPALLYPFYDEQGKQVTFVGNGNFGNGIKGITSTKSILRAATNIITGTSKSQLSFIFDKPEEALRLEGISGPHDSGGPAFIEKNDKLYIAGVSSWQDNQGVEGIYGVTEYYARVSTQQQWINHILQEYKATPAIEHSLLLAIKTAPVDTLKKQFSQYPSWKKNTDLIRALLIQLIYQLPPERSKKVVNAVPELTTLTLNNISLPSYVIEQGNWQLFEALIDLGININEKNIYGESFLTQLLLLYPQELPLAPLLDKLLKNGLDINARDERGNTALALATYLANRDNNLERVLLLLEKNANPNIGDLENYTPLMYIASAGNTALAALFLKHGAKIDLKDSTGKNALNYVREHNRKVLIPLLSSN
;
A
#
# COMPACT_ATOMS: atom_id res chain seq x y z
N MET A 1 -50.27 41.24 21.67
CA MET A 1 -50.37 39.79 21.91
C MET A 1 -49.53 39.08 20.85
N PRO A 2 -48.80 38.02 21.21
CA PRO A 2 -47.35 38.18 21.43
C PRO A 2 -46.45 37.66 20.29
N LYS A 3 -45.27 38.29 20.27
CA LYS A 3 -44.04 37.93 19.57
C LYS A 3 -43.66 36.46 19.81
N TYR A 4 -43.28 35.75 18.76
CA TYR A 4 -42.28 34.69 18.87
C TYR A 4 -41.13 34.98 17.90
N GLN A 5 -40.09 35.58 18.46
CA GLN A 5 -38.75 35.56 17.90
C GLN A 5 -38.29 34.10 17.85
N ILE A 6 -38.12 33.54 16.67
CA ILE A 6 -37.32 32.33 16.52
C ILE A 6 -35.87 32.78 16.58
N LYS A 7 -35.28 32.66 17.78
CA LYS A 7 -33.83 32.69 17.95
C LYS A 7 -33.27 31.51 17.16
N VAL A 8 -32.69 31.76 15.99
CA VAL A 8 -31.78 30.82 15.36
C VAL A 8 -30.50 30.87 16.19
N THR A 9 -30.43 30.01 17.20
CA THR A 9 -29.17 29.68 17.84
C THR A 9 -28.36 28.93 16.80
N VAL A 10 -27.42 29.63 16.14
CA VAL A 10 -26.35 28.98 15.39
C VAL A 10 -25.52 28.24 16.44
N LEU A 11 -25.87 26.97 16.66
CA LEU A 11 -24.98 26.03 17.33
C LEU A 11 -23.86 25.77 16.33
N ILE A 12 -22.78 26.54 16.42
CA ILE A 12 -21.50 26.14 15.84
C ILE A 12 -21.10 24.89 16.62
N ILE A 13 -21.59 23.74 16.17
CA ILE A 13 -20.95 22.48 16.47
C ILE A 13 -19.66 22.56 15.66
N THR A 14 -18.58 23.01 16.31
CA THR A 14 -17.24 22.63 15.90
C THR A 14 -17.20 21.12 15.94
N LEU A 15 -17.48 20.49 14.80
CA LEU A 15 -17.31 19.07 14.59
C LEU A 15 -15.79 18.83 14.54
N LEU A 16 -15.21 18.71 15.73
CA LEU A 16 -13.90 18.12 15.90
C LEU A 16 -14.03 16.62 15.61
N CYS A 17 -13.00 16.12 14.93
CA CYS A 17 -12.69 14.71 14.66
C CYS A 17 -13.33 14.08 13.41
N ALA A 18 -12.67 14.27 12.27
CA ALA A 18 -12.18 13.11 11.53
C ALA A 18 -10.72 12.89 11.99
N THR A 19 -10.50 11.86 12.78
CA THR A 19 -9.21 11.54 13.40
C THR A 19 -8.15 11.33 12.32
N MET A 20 -6.99 11.98 12.48
CA MET A 20 -5.78 11.85 11.66
C MET A 20 -4.97 10.58 12.06
N SER A 21 -4.02 10.14 11.23
CA SER A 21 -3.40 8.78 11.18
C SER A 21 -2.75 8.21 12.44
N GLN A 22 -1.44 8.05 12.61
CA GLN A 22 -0.70 7.50 13.77
C GLN A 22 -0.03 6.09 13.57
N ALA A 23 1.33 6.05 13.53
CA ALA A 23 2.31 4.92 13.53
C ALA A 23 3.35 4.94 14.68
N ILE A 24 4.21 3.91 14.84
CA ILE A 24 5.14 3.70 15.99
C ILE A 24 4.38 3.54 17.31
N VAL A 25 4.78 2.54 18.11
CA VAL A 25 4.19 2.36 19.43
C VAL A 25 4.95 3.20 20.44
N ILE A 26 4.23 4.10 21.11
CA ILE A 26 4.82 5.15 21.94
C ILE A 26 4.51 4.97 23.42
N ARG A 27 5.17 5.75 24.27
CA ARG A 27 4.77 5.82 25.67
C ARG A 27 3.36 6.37 25.83
N HIS A 28 2.60 5.83 26.77
CA HIS A 28 1.23 6.27 27.04
C HIS A 28 1.14 7.64 27.74
N ASP A 29 2.22 8.08 28.38
CA ASP A 29 2.31 9.27 29.22
C ASP A 29 2.94 10.48 28.53
N ILE A 30 3.19 10.40 27.22
CA ILE A 30 3.84 11.45 26.42
C ILE A 30 2.95 11.83 25.24
N ASP A 31 2.90 13.14 24.92
CA ASP A 31 2.09 13.64 23.81
C ASP A 31 2.65 13.14 22.46
N ASP A 32 1.78 12.51 21.69
CA ASP A 32 2.00 12.01 20.35
C ASP A 32 2.64 13.04 19.40
N LYS A 33 2.31 14.32 19.56
CA LYS A 33 2.85 15.41 18.73
C LYS A 33 4.37 15.52 18.82
N ASP A 34 4.96 15.16 19.95
CA ASP A 34 6.42 15.19 20.11
C ASP A 34 7.10 14.12 19.25
N TYR A 35 6.52 12.92 19.18
CA TYR A 35 7.00 11.85 18.32
C TYR A 35 6.81 12.16 16.83
N GLN A 36 5.69 12.80 16.46
CA GLN A 36 5.47 13.27 15.08
C GLN A 36 6.49 14.34 14.69
N LYS A 37 6.73 15.32 15.57
CA LYS A 37 7.73 16.37 15.37
C LYS A 37 9.14 15.78 15.22
N LEU A 38 9.46 14.71 15.95
CA LEU A 38 10.71 13.98 15.76
C LEU A 38 10.74 13.27 14.40
N GLY A 39 9.65 12.59 14.02
CA GLY A 39 9.52 11.88 12.74
C GLY A 39 9.74 12.77 11.52
N GLU A 40 9.20 14.00 11.53
CA GLU A 40 9.36 14.97 10.45
C GLU A 40 10.83 15.29 10.11
N LYS A 41 11.77 15.13 11.06
CA LYS A 41 13.21 15.34 10.81
C LYS A 41 13.83 14.28 9.88
N TYR A 42 13.19 13.11 9.78
CA TYR A 42 13.73 11.93 9.09
C TYR A 42 12.99 11.57 7.82
N LYS A 43 11.92 12.30 7.44
CA LYS A 43 11.12 12.00 6.24
C LYS A 43 11.92 11.93 4.94
N SER A 44 13.01 12.71 4.85
CA SER A 44 13.92 12.71 3.70
C SER A 44 14.88 11.52 3.69
N SER A 45 14.95 10.72 4.76
CA SER A 45 15.87 9.59 4.93
C SER A 45 15.17 8.23 4.89
N ILE A 46 13.86 8.20 4.71
CA ILE A 46 13.05 6.98 4.68
C ILE A 46 12.23 6.88 3.40
N THR A 47 11.75 5.69 3.13
CA THR A 47 10.86 5.36 2.01
C THR A 47 9.74 4.45 2.50
N TYR A 48 8.71 4.30 1.69
CA TYR A 48 7.60 3.39 1.97
C TYR A 48 7.35 2.45 0.80
N ASN A 49 6.96 1.22 1.10
CA ASN A 49 6.61 0.22 0.10
C ASN A 49 5.62 -0.78 0.66
N ASP A 50 4.37 -0.73 0.19
CA ASP A 50 3.34 -1.74 0.44
C ASP A 50 3.31 -2.27 1.89
N GLY A 51 3.20 -1.36 2.87
CA GLY A 51 3.13 -1.73 4.28
C GLY A 51 4.48 -2.01 4.97
N CYS A 52 5.60 -1.62 4.34
CA CYS A 52 6.91 -1.59 4.96
C CYS A 52 7.59 -0.23 4.81
N VAL A 53 8.62 -0.04 5.61
CA VAL A 53 9.50 1.13 5.62
C VAL A 53 10.86 0.74 5.07
N GLY A 54 11.51 1.65 4.37
CA GLY A 54 12.89 1.51 3.93
C GLY A 54 13.73 2.72 4.33
N THR A 55 15.03 2.55 4.30
CA THR A 55 16.02 3.60 4.58
C THR A 55 16.73 4.01 3.30
N VAL A 56 16.76 5.30 3.01
CA VAL A 56 17.60 5.85 1.94
C VAL A 56 19.05 5.75 2.37
N ILE A 57 19.86 4.94 1.70
CA ILE A 57 21.30 4.82 1.96
C ILE A 57 22.18 5.41 0.84
N ASP A 58 21.56 5.65 -0.32
CA ASP A 58 22.08 6.40 -1.45
C ASP A 58 20.86 6.90 -2.27
N PRO A 59 20.92 8.00 -3.04
CA PRO A 59 19.75 8.48 -3.79
C PRO A 59 19.10 7.43 -4.69
N ILE A 60 19.83 6.40 -5.11
CA ILE A 60 19.30 5.27 -5.90
C ILE A 60 19.20 3.95 -5.14
N TRP A 61 19.46 3.92 -3.83
CA TRP A 61 19.40 2.69 -3.03
C TRP A 61 18.58 2.84 -1.75
N VAL A 62 17.72 1.85 -1.54
CA VAL A 62 16.95 1.67 -0.32
C VAL A 62 17.36 0.38 0.37
N LEU A 63 17.53 0.46 1.69
CA LEU A 63 17.79 -0.66 2.58
C LEU A 63 16.54 -0.94 3.41
N THR A 64 16.05 -2.18 3.41
CA THR A 64 14.82 -2.60 4.13
C THR A 64 14.94 -4.04 4.61
N ALA A 65 13.91 -4.59 5.24
CA ALA A 65 13.84 -5.99 5.65
C ALA A 65 13.63 -6.92 4.44
N ALA A 66 14.16 -8.13 4.49
CA ALA A 66 14.01 -9.10 3.40
C ALA A 66 12.59 -9.65 3.29
N HIS A 67 11.86 -9.78 4.40
CA HIS A 67 10.46 -10.20 4.36
C HIS A 67 9.50 -9.16 3.74
N CYS A 68 9.94 -7.91 3.59
CA CYS A 68 9.19 -6.84 2.93
C CYS A 68 9.24 -6.90 1.40
N VAL A 69 9.95 -7.88 0.83
CA VAL A 69 10.19 -7.97 -0.62
C VAL A 69 10.03 -9.39 -1.15
N THR A 70 9.69 -9.51 -2.44
CA THR A 70 9.70 -10.79 -3.17
C THR A 70 10.64 -10.68 -4.37
N PRO A 71 11.92 -11.09 -4.27
CA PRO A 71 12.91 -10.82 -5.31
C PRO A 71 12.62 -11.51 -6.65
N GLN A 72 12.00 -12.69 -6.61
CA GLN A 72 11.60 -13.42 -7.82
C GLN A 72 10.58 -12.61 -8.63
N GLU A 73 9.70 -11.91 -7.94
CA GLU A 73 8.69 -11.03 -8.51
C GLU A 73 9.16 -9.57 -8.57
N GLN A 74 10.37 -9.28 -8.11
CA GLN A 74 10.92 -7.94 -7.98
C GLN A 74 9.94 -6.95 -7.32
N ARG A 75 9.26 -7.38 -6.25
CA ARG A 75 8.37 -6.50 -5.46
C ARG A 75 9.03 -6.03 -4.17
N PRO A 76 8.80 -4.78 -3.76
CA PRO A 76 7.88 -3.82 -4.34
C PRO A 76 8.39 -3.29 -5.68
N LEU A 77 7.47 -2.93 -6.57
CA LEU A 77 7.79 -2.40 -7.89
C LEU A 77 8.18 -0.93 -7.82
N PHE A 78 7.70 -0.25 -6.77
CA PHE A 78 7.96 1.15 -6.48
C PHE A 78 8.24 1.30 -5.00
N ILE A 79 9.06 2.29 -4.68
CA ILE A 79 9.06 2.88 -3.35
C ILE A 79 8.44 4.26 -3.45
N GLU A 80 7.75 4.68 -2.39
CA GLU A 80 7.31 6.05 -2.22
C GLU A 80 8.34 6.81 -1.37
N HIS A 81 8.68 8.01 -1.82
CA HIS A 81 9.54 8.93 -1.09
C HIS A 81 9.06 10.37 -1.30
N LEU A 82 8.72 11.04 -0.20
CA LEU A 82 8.18 12.41 -0.19
C LEU A 82 7.01 12.60 -1.18
N GLY A 83 6.09 11.62 -1.22
CA GLY A 83 4.92 11.61 -2.10
C GLY A 83 5.21 11.30 -3.58
N ASN A 84 6.46 11.00 -3.93
CA ASN A 84 6.84 10.59 -5.29
C ASN A 84 7.10 9.09 -5.34
N LYS A 85 6.67 8.43 -6.42
CA LYS A 85 6.92 7.00 -6.65
C LYS A 85 8.16 6.79 -7.50
N TYR A 86 9.06 5.93 -7.04
CA TYR A 86 10.32 5.60 -7.69
C TYR A 86 10.35 4.12 -8.06
N PRO A 87 10.52 3.76 -9.35
CA PRO A 87 10.57 2.38 -9.80
C PRO A 87 11.78 1.65 -9.22
N VAL A 88 11.55 0.46 -8.69
CA VAL A 88 12.57 -0.50 -8.31
C VAL A 88 13.07 -1.19 -9.57
N GLU A 89 14.37 -1.07 -9.83
CA GLU A 89 15.06 -1.73 -10.95
C GLU A 89 15.28 -3.21 -10.65
N PHE A 90 15.84 -3.50 -9.48
CA PHE A 90 15.99 -4.86 -8.98
C PHE A 90 16.15 -4.90 -7.46
N ILE A 91 16.02 -6.12 -6.91
CA ILE A 91 16.09 -6.43 -5.49
C ILE A 91 17.20 -7.45 -5.23
N LYS A 92 17.97 -7.24 -4.17
CA LYS A 92 18.98 -8.18 -3.65
C LYS A 92 18.70 -8.50 -2.19
N ILE A 93 18.34 -9.74 -1.90
CA ILE A 93 18.25 -10.25 -0.52
C ILE A 93 19.64 -10.65 -0.03
N HIS A 94 19.90 -10.44 1.26
CA HIS A 94 21.11 -10.89 1.91
C HIS A 94 21.26 -12.43 1.76
N PRO A 95 22.43 -12.95 1.33
CA PRO A 95 22.60 -14.37 0.98
C PRO A 95 22.47 -15.33 2.17
N LYS A 96 22.58 -14.81 3.40
CA LYS A 96 22.37 -15.57 4.64
C LYS A 96 21.00 -15.36 5.27
N ASN A 97 20.10 -14.66 4.58
CA ASN A 97 18.74 -14.47 5.07
C ASN A 97 18.09 -15.85 5.32
N ASN A 98 17.43 -15.98 6.45
CA ASN A 98 16.72 -17.20 6.83
C ASN A 98 15.40 -16.78 7.48
N SER A 99 14.29 -17.08 6.81
CA SER A 99 12.93 -16.72 7.23
C SER A 99 12.49 -17.43 8.51
N ASP A 100 13.06 -18.59 8.84
CA ASP A 100 12.69 -19.33 10.05
C ASP A 100 13.30 -18.72 11.30
N THR A 101 14.44 -18.05 11.16
CA THR A 101 15.22 -17.49 12.28
C THR A 101 15.30 -15.96 12.26
N ASN A 102 14.80 -15.30 11.21
CA ASN A 102 14.93 -13.87 10.95
C ASN A 102 16.39 -13.36 11.03
N ASN A 103 17.35 -14.24 10.78
CA ASN A 103 18.76 -13.90 10.76
C ASN A 103 19.10 -13.21 9.44
N TYR A 104 19.78 -12.07 9.52
CA TYR A 104 20.18 -11.29 8.35
C TYR A 104 18.99 -10.88 7.46
N ASP A 105 17.83 -10.60 8.07
CA ASP A 105 16.60 -10.15 7.42
C ASP A 105 16.77 -8.76 6.80
N MET A 106 17.40 -8.71 5.64
CA MET A 106 17.84 -7.49 4.99
C MET A 106 17.81 -7.63 3.47
N ALA A 107 17.29 -6.60 2.80
CA ALA A 107 17.27 -6.48 1.36
C ALA A 107 17.71 -5.08 0.90
N LEU A 108 18.32 -5.04 -0.28
CA LEU A 108 18.68 -3.83 -1.00
C LEU A 108 17.82 -3.70 -2.24
N LEU A 109 17.19 -2.55 -2.39
CA LEU A 109 16.37 -2.19 -3.55
C LEU A 109 17.12 -1.12 -4.32
N ARG A 110 17.49 -1.44 -5.56
CA ARG A 110 18.03 -0.47 -6.50
C ARG A 110 16.87 0.23 -7.18
N LEU A 111 16.86 1.56 -7.17
CA LEU A 111 15.85 2.37 -7.87
C LEU A 111 16.34 2.75 -9.24
N LYS A 112 15.47 2.90 -10.23
CA LYS A 112 15.89 3.30 -11.58
C LYS A 112 16.33 4.76 -11.66
N TRP A 113 15.76 5.61 -10.82
CA TRP A 113 16.01 7.05 -10.79
C TRP A 113 16.43 7.48 -9.39
N PRO A 114 17.31 8.49 -9.27
CA PRO A 114 17.65 9.04 -7.97
C PRO A 114 16.43 9.72 -7.34
N MET A 115 16.24 9.47 -6.05
CA MET A 115 15.26 10.14 -5.22
C MET A 115 15.61 11.61 -5.07
N LYS A 116 14.67 12.47 -5.46
CA LYS A 116 14.78 13.92 -5.30
C LYS A 116 14.64 14.29 -3.83
N ASP A 117 15.41 15.29 -3.39
CA ASP A 117 15.37 15.86 -2.03
C ASP A 117 15.60 14.82 -0.91
N SER A 118 16.27 13.72 -1.25
CA SER A 118 16.61 12.65 -0.33
C SER A 118 17.86 12.99 0.50
N ARG A 119 17.89 12.50 1.74
CA ARG A 119 19.00 12.60 2.70
C ARG A 119 19.49 11.19 3.03
N PRO A 120 20.45 10.64 2.29
CA PRO A 120 20.99 9.32 2.55
C PRO A 120 21.62 9.19 3.95
N ALA A 121 21.33 8.08 4.62
CA ALA A 121 22.01 7.66 5.84
C ALA A 121 23.28 6.88 5.51
N LEU A 122 24.34 7.10 6.28
CA LEU A 122 25.56 6.32 6.21
C LEU A 122 25.38 4.97 6.90
N LEU A 123 26.10 3.94 6.47
CA LEU A 123 26.14 2.68 7.24
C LEU A 123 26.89 2.91 8.55
N TYR A 124 26.35 2.44 9.68
CA TYR A 124 27.04 2.57 10.96
C TYR A 124 28.37 1.80 10.93
N PRO A 125 29.52 2.48 11.14
CA PRO A 125 30.82 1.91 10.79
C PRO A 125 31.45 1.06 11.90
N PHE A 126 30.91 1.10 13.12
CA PHE A 126 31.51 0.51 14.32
C PHE A 126 30.68 -0.67 14.83
N TYR A 127 31.30 -1.49 15.69
CA TYR A 127 30.68 -2.65 16.34
C TYR A 127 30.33 -2.38 17.82
N ASP A 128 30.25 -1.12 18.21
CA ASP A 128 30.07 -0.63 19.58
C ASP A 128 28.62 -0.22 19.90
N GLU A 129 27.64 -0.74 19.16
CA GLU A 129 26.24 -0.29 19.22
C GLU A 129 25.58 -0.46 20.61
N GLN A 130 25.97 -1.47 21.38
CA GLN A 130 25.34 -1.76 22.67
C GLN A 130 25.40 -0.56 23.62
N GLY A 131 24.26 -0.22 24.22
CA GLY A 131 24.11 0.92 25.13
C GLY A 131 23.95 2.27 24.43
N LYS A 132 23.96 2.34 23.09
CA LYS A 132 23.71 3.60 22.39
C LYS A 132 22.22 3.86 22.23
N GLN A 133 21.87 5.13 22.36
CA GLN A 133 20.57 5.63 21.95
C GLN A 133 20.46 5.63 20.43
N VAL A 134 19.33 5.13 19.94
CA VAL A 134 18.91 5.18 18.54
C VAL A 134 17.61 5.95 18.40
N THR A 135 17.28 6.31 17.17
CA THR A 135 15.95 6.81 16.79
C THR A 135 15.33 5.88 15.75
N PHE A 136 14.19 5.28 16.11
CA PHE A 136 13.33 4.55 15.20
C PHE A 136 12.45 5.50 14.43
N VAL A 137 12.16 5.18 13.17
CA VAL A 137 11.30 6.00 12.32
C VAL A 137 10.37 5.11 11.51
N GLY A 138 9.08 5.41 11.51
CA GLY A 138 8.08 4.57 10.85
C GLY A 138 6.75 5.26 10.62
N ASN A 139 5.93 4.68 9.73
CA ASN A 139 4.57 5.14 9.42
C ASN A 139 3.53 4.00 9.42
N GLY A 140 3.81 2.86 10.06
CA GLY A 140 2.90 1.75 10.26
C GLY A 140 1.78 1.99 11.28
N ASN A 141 1.48 0.97 12.07
CA ASN A 141 0.42 0.98 13.07
C ASN A 141 0.86 1.71 14.35
N PHE A 142 -0.10 2.29 15.07
CA PHE A 142 0.14 3.00 16.32
C PHE A 142 -0.45 2.28 17.52
N GLY A 143 0.21 2.52 18.64
CA GLY A 143 -0.16 1.96 19.92
C GLY A 143 0.42 2.75 21.07
N ASN A 144 0.23 2.21 22.25
CA ASN A 144 1.03 2.60 23.39
C ASN A 144 1.42 1.41 24.26
N GLY A 145 2.43 1.59 25.11
CA GLY A 145 2.95 0.52 25.96
C GLY A 145 1.96 -0.13 26.94
N ILE A 146 0.77 0.44 27.16
CA ILE A 146 -0.28 -0.20 27.98
C ILE A 146 -1.16 -1.11 27.14
N LYS A 147 -1.65 -0.61 26.00
CA LYS A 147 -2.68 -1.27 25.21
C LYS A 147 -2.12 -2.05 24.01
N GLY A 148 -0.84 -1.90 23.71
CA GLY A 148 -0.26 -2.33 22.45
C GLY A 148 -0.87 -1.52 21.31
N ILE A 149 -1.18 -2.18 20.19
CA ILE A 149 -1.74 -1.55 19.00
C ILE A 149 -3.17 -1.03 19.25
N THR A 150 -3.40 0.24 18.95
CA THR A 150 -4.70 0.92 19.12
C THR A 150 -5.23 1.56 17.84
N SER A 151 -4.39 1.68 16.81
CA SER A 151 -4.74 2.29 15.52
C SER A 151 -3.91 1.69 14.39
N THR A 152 -4.47 1.62 13.18
CA THR A 152 -3.80 1.11 11.97
C THR A 152 -3.56 2.20 10.93
N LYS A 153 -3.46 3.45 11.37
CA LYS A 153 -3.60 4.60 10.50
C LYS A 153 -2.20 5.22 10.27
N SER A 154 -1.62 5.17 9.08
CA SER A 154 -0.23 5.63 8.83
C SER A 154 0.08 7.14 9.03
N ILE A 155 0.69 7.58 10.13
CA ILE A 155 1.35 8.92 10.28
C ILE A 155 2.80 8.67 10.62
N LEU A 156 3.72 9.36 9.95
CA LEU A 156 5.12 9.36 10.31
C LEU A 156 5.37 9.75 11.78
N ARG A 157 6.07 8.88 12.50
CA ARG A 157 6.60 9.10 13.84
C ARG A 157 8.06 8.70 13.91
N ALA A 158 8.70 9.21 14.95
CA ALA A 158 9.96 8.65 15.41
C ALA A 158 9.97 8.56 16.93
N ALA A 159 10.62 7.52 17.43
CA ALA A 159 10.82 7.26 18.85
C ALA A 159 12.29 6.96 19.11
N THR A 160 12.74 7.14 20.34
CA THR A 160 14.09 6.78 20.77
C THR A 160 14.10 5.45 21.50
N ASN A 161 15.22 4.74 21.54
CA ASN A 161 15.40 3.58 22.44
C ASN A 161 16.91 3.36 22.65
N ILE A 162 17.29 2.50 23.60
CA ILE A 162 18.65 2.07 23.84
C ILE A 162 18.85 0.65 23.29
N ILE A 163 19.96 0.42 22.58
CA ILE A 163 20.34 -0.93 22.14
C ILE A 163 20.73 -1.75 23.38
N THR A 164 19.91 -2.72 23.76
CA THR A 164 20.13 -3.55 24.96
C THR A 164 21.04 -4.74 24.69
N GLY A 165 21.05 -5.25 23.46
CA GLY A 165 21.82 -6.42 23.08
C GLY A 165 22.31 -6.36 21.65
N THR A 166 23.43 -7.05 21.40
CA THR A 166 24.02 -7.16 20.07
C THR A 166 24.44 -8.60 19.80
N SER A 167 24.22 -9.05 18.58
CA SER A 167 24.72 -10.33 18.07
C SER A 167 25.42 -10.10 16.72
N LYS A 168 25.85 -11.18 16.08
CA LYS A 168 26.43 -11.09 14.73
C LYS A 168 25.40 -10.60 13.70
N SER A 169 24.14 -10.95 13.85
CA SER A 169 23.08 -10.70 12.86
C SER A 169 22.06 -9.67 13.34
N GLN A 170 21.93 -9.42 14.64
CA GLN A 170 20.82 -8.66 15.20
C GLN A 170 21.25 -7.63 16.27
N LEU A 171 20.43 -6.59 16.40
CA LEU A 171 20.37 -5.68 17.54
C LEU A 171 19.05 -5.97 18.28
N SER A 172 19.03 -5.82 19.60
CA SER A 172 17.81 -5.94 20.39
C SER A 172 17.53 -4.69 21.22
N PHE A 173 16.24 -4.46 21.48
CA PHE A 173 15.72 -3.31 22.21
C PHE A 173 14.61 -3.78 23.14
N ILE A 174 14.48 -3.16 24.30
CA ILE A 174 13.37 -3.42 25.22
C ILE A 174 12.50 -2.17 25.23
N PHE A 175 11.18 -2.33 25.24
CA PHE A 175 10.29 -1.19 25.45
C PHE A 175 10.04 -0.98 26.95
N ASP A 176 10.79 -0.09 27.57
CA ASP A 176 10.78 0.08 29.01
C ASP A 176 9.54 0.84 29.49
N LYS A 177 9.18 0.58 30.74
CA LYS A 177 8.12 1.34 31.41
C LYS A 177 8.60 2.77 31.72
N PRO A 178 7.67 3.73 31.90
CA PRO A 178 8.01 5.14 32.09
C PRO A 178 9.12 5.48 33.09
N GLU A 179 9.29 4.67 34.14
CA GLU A 179 10.26 4.87 35.21
C GLU A 179 11.71 4.71 34.74
N GLU A 180 11.94 3.83 33.77
CA GLU A 180 13.29 3.51 33.24
C GLU A 180 13.47 3.98 31.78
N ALA A 181 12.36 4.30 31.11
CA ALA A 181 12.33 4.65 29.69
C ALA A 181 12.86 6.06 29.39
N LEU A 182 13.45 6.21 28.20
CA LEU A 182 13.73 7.51 27.60
C LEU A 182 12.45 8.34 27.44
N ARG A 183 12.58 9.68 27.43
CA ARG A 183 11.43 10.59 27.28
C ARG A 183 10.57 10.24 26.06
N LEU A 184 11.17 10.05 24.89
CA LEU A 184 10.46 9.70 23.65
C LEU A 184 10.62 8.22 23.34
N GLU A 185 10.63 7.37 24.36
CA GLU A 185 10.80 5.95 24.10
C GLU A 185 9.63 5.35 23.32
N GLY A 186 9.96 4.37 22.48
CA GLY A 186 9.00 3.63 21.70
C GLY A 186 9.69 2.48 20.97
N ILE A 187 8.89 1.74 20.24
CA ILE A 187 9.29 0.58 19.42
C ILE A 187 8.41 0.53 18.17
N SER A 188 8.84 -0.25 17.18
CA SER A 188 8.07 -0.43 15.95
C SER A 188 6.76 -1.17 16.22
N GLY A 189 5.72 -0.80 15.47
CA GLY A 189 4.49 -1.57 15.38
C GLY A 189 4.40 -2.37 14.08
N PRO A 190 3.29 -3.08 13.84
CA PRO A 190 3.03 -3.68 12.54
C PRO A 190 3.11 -2.63 11.43
N HIS A 191 3.66 -3.02 10.28
CA HIS A 191 3.91 -2.15 9.12
C HIS A 191 5.07 -1.14 9.27
N ASP A 192 5.80 -1.14 10.39
CA ASP A 192 7.08 -0.40 10.51
C ASP A 192 8.30 -1.27 10.11
N SER A 193 8.07 -2.53 9.72
CA SER A 193 9.10 -3.47 9.25
C SER A 193 10.02 -2.86 8.19
N GLY A 194 11.31 -3.15 8.29
CA GLY A 194 12.35 -2.57 7.44
C GLY A 194 12.74 -1.13 7.79
N GLY A 195 12.03 -0.50 8.72
CA GLY A 195 12.32 0.85 9.20
C GLY A 195 13.68 0.96 9.90
N PRO A 196 14.30 2.16 9.90
CA PRO A 196 15.63 2.37 10.43
C PRO A 196 15.67 2.43 11.96
N ALA A 197 16.77 1.92 12.52
CA ALA A 197 17.33 2.40 13.79
C ALA A 197 18.50 3.35 13.49
N PHE A 198 18.30 4.65 13.65
CA PHE A 198 19.31 5.67 13.36
C PHE A 198 20.18 6.01 14.57
N ILE A 199 21.47 6.23 14.33
CA ILE A 199 22.41 6.86 15.25
C ILE A 199 22.86 8.18 14.64
N GLU A 200 22.70 9.29 15.35
CA GLU A 200 23.26 10.58 14.95
C GLU A 200 24.58 10.85 15.66
N LYS A 201 25.62 11.20 14.90
CA LYS A 201 26.93 11.54 15.45
C LYS A 201 27.62 12.56 14.54
N ASN A 202 28.08 13.68 15.11
CA ASN A 202 28.80 14.73 14.38
C ASN A 202 28.05 15.20 13.12
N ASP A 203 26.76 15.53 13.27
CA ASP A 203 25.85 15.97 12.20
C ASP A 203 25.62 14.96 11.06
N LYS A 204 26.12 13.73 11.22
CA LYS A 204 25.91 12.62 10.29
C LYS A 204 24.84 11.68 10.83
N LEU A 205 24.01 11.21 9.91
CA LEU A 205 22.98 10.21 10.16
C LEU A 205 23.53 8.84 9.77
N TYR A 206 23.50 7.88 10.70
CA TYR A 206 23.93 6.51 10.48
C TYR A 206 22.78 5.55 10.68
N ILE A 207 22.65 4.52 9.83
CA ILE A 207 21.74 3.39 10.08
C ILE A 207 22.49 2.27 10.80
N ALA A 208 22.00 1.88 11.98
CA ALA A 208 22.55 0.80 12.79
C ALA A 208 21.85 -0.55 12.53
N GLY A 209 20.56 -0.51 12.20
CA GLY A 209 19.77 -1.70 11.92
C GLY A 209 18.51 -1.40 11.10
N VAL A 210 17.89 -2.46 10.58
CA VAL A 210 16.54 -2.44 9.99
C VAL A 210 15.57 -3.29 10.81
N SER A 211 14.36 -2.78 11.08
CA SER A 211 13.35 -3.49 11.90
C SER A 211 12.98 -4.81 11.25
N SER A 212 12.94 -5.89 12.03
CA SER A 212 12.74 -7.25 11.51
C SER A 212 11.57 -7.96 12.20
N TRP A 213 11.64 -8.15 13.51
CA TRP A 213 10.60 -8.87 14.25
C TRP A 213 10.58 -8.48 15.73
N GLN A 214 9.52 -8.91 16.43
CA GLN A 214 9.33 -8.63 17.85
C GLN A 214 8.96 -9.91 18.61
N ASP A 215 9.57 -10.12 19.77
CA ASP A 215 9.07 -11.05 20.78
C ASP A 215 8.02 -10.33 21.62
N ASN A 216 6.77 -10.45 21.19
CA ASN A 216 5.65 -9.69 21.71
C ASN A 216 4.93 -10.35 22.91
N GLN A 217 5.38 -11.53 23.37
CA GLN A 217 4.74 -12.26 24.48
C GLN A 217 3.21 -12.44 24.33
N GLY A 218 2.68 -12.42 23.10
CA GLY A 218 1.26 -12.53 22.79
C GLY A 218 0.50 -11.20 22.58
N VAL A 219 1.12 -10.03 22.84
CA VAL A 219 0.54 -8.70 22.56
C VAL A 219 1.61 -7.74 22.06
N GLU A 220 1.50 -7.30 20.80
CA GLU A 220 2.49 -6.43 20.17
C GLU A 220 2.49 -5.01 20.72
N GLY A 221 3.68 -4.47 20.96
CA GLY A 221 3.88 -3.08 21.34
C GLY A 221 3.65 -2.74 22.81
N ILE A 222 3.37 -3.70 23.70
CA ILE A 222 3.26 -3.41 25.13
C ILE A 222 4.63 -3.23 25.79
N TYR A 223 4.67 -2.62 26.97
CA TYR A 223 5.91 -2.52 27.74
C TYR A 223 6.48 -3.90 28.08
N GLY A 224 7.81 -4.01 28.04
CA GLY A 224 8.57 -5.22 28.32
C GLY A 224 8.78 -6.14 27.12
N VAL A 225 8.15 -5.87 25.97
CA VAL A 225 8.45 -6.62 24.74
C VAL A 225 9.86 -6.31 24.26
N THR A 226 10.47 -7.29 23.59
CA THR A 226 11.79 -7.15 22.98
C THR A 226 11.66 -7.07 21.47
N GLU A 227 12.23 -6.03 20.87
CA GLU A 227 12.27 -5.85 19.42
C GLU A 227 13.66 -6.19 18.88
N TYR A 228 13.70 -6.78 17.68
CA TYR A 228 14.93 -7.18 17.01
C TYR A 228 15.06 -6.54 15.63
N TYR A 229 16.25 -6.00 15.36
CA TYR A 229 16.63 -5.41 14.08
C TYR A 229 17.74 -6.24 13.45
N ALA A 230 17.73 -6.40 12.12
CA ALA A 230 18.90 -6.92 11.42
C ALA A 230 20.04 -5.88 11.48
N ARG A 231 21.19 -6.30 12.00
CA ARG A 231 22.34 -5.42 12.30
C ARG A 231 23.09 -5.02 11.04
N VAL A 232 23.32 -3.73 10.84
CA VAL A 232 24.00 -3.18 9.63
C VAL A 232 25.51 -3.29 9.70
N SER A 233 26.12 -2.97 10.85
CA SER A 233 27.59 -2.84 10.97
C SER A 233 28.35 -4.10 10.55
N THR A 234 27.81 -5.27 10.87
CA THR A 234 28.36 -6.59 10.53
C THR A 234 28.12 -7.00 9.08
N GLN A 235 27.23 -6.32 8.34
CA GLN A 235 26.91 -6.60 6.93
C GLN A 235 27.45 -5.54 5.96
N GLN A 236 28.20 -4.55 6.44
CA GLN A 236 28.74 -3.46 5.60
C GLN A 236 29.51 -3.96 4.38
N GLN A 237 30.27 -5.04 4.49
CA GLN A 237 31.02 -5.59 3.37
C GLN A 237 30.09 -6.05 2.25
N TRP A 238 29.00 -6.75 2.58
CA TRP A 238 28.00 -7.17 1.60
C TRP A 238 27.29 -5.96 0.98
N ILE A 239 26.82 -5.01 1.81
CA ILE A 239 26.12 -3.82 1.32
C ILE A 239 27.02 -3.03 0.35
N ASN A 240 28.25 -2.71 0.76
CA ASN A 240 29.18 -1.96 -0.07
C ASN A 240 29.56 -2.72 -1.34
N HIS A 241 29.72 -4.04 -1.28
CA HIS A 241 29.99 -4.84 -2.47
C HIS A 241 28.87 -4.68 -3.50
N ILE A 242 27.60 -4.83 -3.09
CA ILE A 242 26.44 -4.67 -3.97
C ILE A 242 26.37 -3.24 -4.53
N LEU A 243 26.53 -2.21 -3.68
CA LEU A 243 26.51 -0.82 -4.12
C LEU A 243 27.61 -0.49 -5.15
N GLN A 244 28.80 -1.09 -5.03
CA GLN A 244 29.88 -0.92 -6.00
C GLN A 244 29.70 -1.79 -7.25
N GLU A 245 29.20 -3.02 -7.12
CA GLU A 245 28.94 -3.93 -8.24
C GLU A 245 27.95 -3.32 -9.24
N TYR A 246 26.90 -2.66 -8.72
CA TYR A 246 25.83 -2.06 -9.52
C TYR A 246 25.90 -0.53 -9.54
N LYS A 247 27.12 0.01 -9.48
CA LYS A 247 27.37 1.45 -9.55
C LYS A 247 26.97 1.95 -10.94
N ALA A 248 25.87 2.70 -10.98
CA ALA A 248 25.25 3.23 -12.20
C ALA A 248 25.11 2.17 -13.31
N THR A 249 24.03 1.36 -13.26
CA THR A 249 23.50 0.72 -14.46
C THR A 249 23.31 1.81 -15.51
N PRO A 250 24.05 1.81 -16.64
CA PRO A 250 23.83 2.80 -17.68
C PRO A 250 22.36 2.70 -18.09
N ALA A 251 21.67 3.83 -18.18
CA ALA A 251 20.35 3.83 -18.78
C ALA A 251 20.47 3.14 -20.14
N ILE A 252 19.65 2.12 -20.37
CA ILE A 252 19.67 1.42 -21.65
C ILE A 252 19.47 2.46 -22.75
N GLU A 253 20.50 2.66 -23.55
CA GLU A 253 20.42 3.52 -24.72
C GLU A 253 19.88 2.69 -25.86
N HIS A 254 18.64 2.97 -26.24
CA HIS A 254 18.00 2.32 -27.37
C HIS A 254 17.21 3.34 -28.18
N SER A 255 17.30 3.25 -29.51
CA SER A 255 16.61 4.18 -30.43
C SER A 255 15.10 4.21 -30.17
N LEU A 256 14.49 3.08 -29.84
CA LEU A 256 13.06 3.00 -29.47
C LEU A 256 12.73 3.78 -28.19
N LEU A 257 13.61 3.82 -27.19
CA LEU A 257 13.39 4.57 -25.95
C LEU A 257 13.42 6.09 -26.22
N LEU A 258 14.28 6.53 -27.13
CA LEU A 258 14.27 7.91 -27.61
C LEU A 258 13.02 8.21 -28.45
N ALA A 259 12.67 7.28 -29.36
CA ALA A 259 11.54 7.44 -30.26
C ALA A 259 10.22 7.65 -29.52
N ILE A 260 9.92 6.84 -28.51
CA ILE A 260 8.67 7.00 -27.73
C ILE A 260 8.60 8.36 -27.03
N LYS A 261 9.74 8.97 -26.69
CA LYS A 261 9.81 10.31 -26.08
C LYS A 261 9.59 11.43 -27.10
N THR A 262 10.27 11.39 -28.24
CA THR A 262 10.42 12.58 -29.09
C THR A 262 9.96 12.43 -30.54
N ALA A 263 9.86 11.20 -31.08
CA ALA A 263 9.55 11.01 -32.50
C ALA A 263 8.08 11.36 -32.83
N PRO A 264 7.77 11.77 -34.07
CA PRO A 264 6.39 11.87 -34.54
C PRO A 264 5.68 10.51 -34.42
N VAL A 265 4.45 10.52 -33.90
CA VAL A 265 3.69 9.32 -33.54
C VAL A 265 3.51 8.39 -34.74
N ASP A 266 3.24 8.95 -35.92
CA ASP A 266 3.02 8.21 -37.17
C ASP A 266 4.26 7.46 -37.67
N THR A 267 5.45 7.80 -37.15
CA THR A 267 6.71 7.10 -37.50
C THR A 267 7.02 5.92 -36.59
N LEU A 268 6.38 5.83 -35.42
CA LEU A 268 6.72 4.86 -34.37
C LEU A 268 6.55 3.41 -34.85
N LYS A 269 5.45 3.11 -35.54
CA LYS A 269 5.19 1.76 -36.07
C LYS A 269 6.33 1.26 -36.97
N LYS A 270 6.82 2.13 -37.86
CA LYS A 270 7.95 1.83 -38.75
C LYS A 270 9.24 1.64 -37.95
N GLN A 271 9.52 2.51 -36.98
CA GLN A 271 10.71 2.40 -36.14
C GLN A 271 10.72 1.11 -35.32
N PHE A 272 9.60 0.72 -34.70
CA PHE A 272 9.49 -0.54 -33.95
C PHE A 272 9.67 -1.77 -34.85
N SER A 273 9.15 -1.70 -36.09
CA SER A 273 9.30 -2.78 -37.08
C SER A 273 10.75 -2.98 -37.55
N GLN A 274 11.62 -1.97 -37.42
CA GLN A 274 13.05 -2.10 -37.72
C GLN A 274 13.81 -2.91 -36.66
N TYR A 275 13.23 -3.15 -35.47
CA TYR A 275 13.88 -3.84 -34.37
C TYR A 275 13.06 -5.03 -33.84
N PRO A 276 12.66 -6.02 -34.66
CA PRO A 276 11.70 -7.06 -34.25
C PRO A 276 12.12 -7.88 -33.01
N SER A 277 13.40 -7.91 -32.67
CA SER A 277 13.94 -8.55 -31.45
C SER A 277 13.59 -7.81 -30.15
N TRP A 278 13.07 -6.57 -30.21
CA TRP A 278 12.73 -5.78 -29.02
C TRP A 278 11.76 -6.53 -28.08
N LYS A 279 10.86 -7.35 -28.64
CA LYS A 279 9.89 -8.18 -27.91
C LYS A 279 10.51 -9.31 -27.07
N LYS A 280 11.80 -9.61 -27.29
CA LYS A 280 12.55 -10.64 -26.56
C LYS A 280 13.58 -10.04 -25.60
N ASN A 281 13.74 -8.72 -25.61
CA ASN A 281 14.71 -8.02 -24.77
C ASN A 281 14.01 -7.54 -23.49
N THR A 282 14.10 -8.34 -22.42
CA THR A 282 13.47 -8.08 -21.12
C THR A 282 13.86 -6.72 -20.54
N ASP A 283 15.12 -6.31 -20.68
CA ASP A 283 15.61 -5.05 -20.13
C ASP A 283 15.05 -3.84 -20.90
N LEU A 284 14.94 -3.95 -22.23
CA LEU A 284 14.29 -2.95 -23.07
C LEU A 284 12.78 -2.88 -22.81
N ILE A 285 12.09 -4.02 -22.67
CA ILE A 285 10.65 -4.08 -22.31
C ILE A 285 10.42 -3.37 -20.98
N ARG A 286 11.23 -3.70 -19.95
CA ARG A 286 11.19 -3.03 -18.65
C ARG A 286 11.39 -1.53 -18.81
N ALA A 287 12.35 -1.10 -19.61
CA ALA A 287 12.59 0.32 -19.85
C ALA A 287 11.43 1.02 -20.58
N LEU A 288 10.83 0.40 -21.59
CA LEU A 288 9.67 0.92 -22.32
C LEU A 288 8.46 1.07 -21.40
N LEU A 289 8.13 0.04 -20.61
CA LEU A 289 7.04 0.07 -19.64
C LEU A 289 7.23 1.20 -18.62
N ILE A 290 8.42 1.33 -18.04
CA ILE A 290 8.69 2.41 -17.08
C ILE A 290 8.53 3.79 -17.73
N GLN A 291 8.94 3.96 -18.99
CA GLN A 291 8.74 5.22 -19.70
C GLN A 291 7.25 5.54 -19.90
N LEU A 292 6.49 4.57 -20.41
CA LEU A 292 5.05 4.71 -20.68
C LEU A 292 4.24 5.03 -19.42
N ILE A 293 4.58 4.40 -18.30
CA ILE A 293 3.78 4.52 -17.08
C ILE A 293 4.17 5.77 -16.27
N TYR A 294 5.47 6.10 -16.19
CA TYR A 294 5.98 7.05 -15.19
C TYR A 294 6.64 8.32 -15.74
N GLN A 295 7.17 8.28 -16.96
CA GLN A 295 8.07 9.34 -17.43
C GLN A 295 7.45 10.17 -18.55
N LEU A 296 6.65 9.53 -19.39
CA LEU A 296 5.94 10.22 -20.45
C LEU A 296 4.69 10.90 -19.88
N PRO A 297 4.36 12.12 -20.33
CA PRO A 297 3.06 12.70 -20.09
C PRO A 297 1.95 11.72 -20.53
N PRO A 298 0.86 11.55 -19.76
CA PRO A 298 -0.19 10.57 -20.08
C PRO A 298 -0.71 10.64 -21.54
N GLU A 299 -0.92 11.86 -22.06
CA GLU A 299 -1.28 12.09 -23.47
C GLU A 299 -0.25 11.56 -24.48
N ARG A 300 1.04 11.63 -24.15
CA ARG A 300 2.10 11.08 -24.99
C ARG A 300 2.09 9.55 -24.92
N SER A 301 1.95 8.97 -23.72
CA SER A 301 1.84 7.51 -23.55
C SER A 301 0.68 6.94 -24.35
N LYS A 302 -0.49 7.57 -24.27
CA LYS A 302 -1.68 7.25 -25.06
C LYS A 302 -1.39 7.22 -26.56
N LYS A 303 -0.75 8.26 -27.09
CA LYS A 303 -0.37 8.32 -28.51
C LYS A 303 0.62 7.23 -28.89
N VAL A 304 1.58 6.91 -28.03
CA VAL A 304 2.57 5.86 -28.28
C VAL A 304 1.91 4.47 -28.34
N VAL A 305 1.05 4.11 -27.37
CA VAL A 305 0.38 2.80 -27.38
C VAL A 305 -0.59 2.66 -28.54
N ASN A 306 -1.24 3.75 -28.97
CA ASN A 306 -2.09 3.74 -30.16
C ASN A 306 -1.30 3.51 -31.45
N ALA A 307 -0.09 4.05 -31.55
CA ALA A 307 0.77 3.86 -32.72
C ALA A 307 1.45 2.48 -32.75
N VAL A 308 1.67 1.88 -31.58
CA VAL A 308 2.31 0.57 -31.42
C VAL A 308 1.49 -0.28 -30.45
N PRO A 309 0.34 -0.84 -30.89
CA PRO A 309 -0.57 -1.60 -30.02
C PRO A 309 0.07 -2.83 -29.38
N GLU A 310 1.17 -3.37 -29.93
CA GLU A 310 1.88 -4.49 -29.29
C GLU A 310 2.51 -4.14 -27.94
N LEU A 311 2.57 -2.85 -27.57
CA LEU A 311 2.99 -2.42 -26.24
C LEU A 311 1.94 -2.75 -25.16
N THR A 312 0.67 -2.95 -25.52
CA THR A 312 -0.41 -3.18 -24.55
C THR A 312 -0.32 -4.55 -23.86
N THR A 313 0.34 -5.51 -24.52
CA THR A 313 0.52 -6.89 -24.02
C THR A 313 1.79 -7.06 -23.19
N LEU A 314 2.55 -5.98 -22.96
CA LEU A 314 3.79 -6.07 -22.21
C LEU A 314 3.50 -6.29 -20.72
N THR A 315 4.34 -7.13 -20.12
CA THR A 315 4.32 -7.40 -18.68
C THR A 315 5.67 -7.01 -18.07
N LEU A 316 5.62 -6.56 -16.81
CA LEU A 316 6.80 -6.39 -15.97
C LEU A 316 6.55 -7.18 -14.69
N ASN A 317 7.40 -8.17 -14.42
CA ASN A 317 7.27 -9.05 -13.26
C ASN A 317 5.90 -9.72 -13.15
N ASN A 318 5.41 -10.28 -14.27
CA ASN A 318 4.08 -10.91 -14.40
C ASN A 318 2.88 -9.97 -14.18
N ILE A 319 3.12 -8.66 -14.03
CA ILE A 319 2.05 -7.67 -13.93
C ILE A 319 1.88 -7.01 -15.30
N SER A 320 0.65 -6.95 -15.76
CA SER A 320 0.29 -6.37 -17.06
C SER A 320 0.39 -4.84 -17.05
N LEU A 321 0.66 -4.24 -18.20
CA LEU A 321 0.62 -2.77 -18.34
C LEU A 321 -0.71 -2.17 -17.81
N PRO A 322 -1.91 -2.70 -18.14
CA PRO A 322 -3.16 -2.23 -17.56
C PRO A 322 -3.18 -2.22 -16.02
N SER A 323 -2.72 -3.30 -15.38
CA SER A 323 -2.69 -3.40 -13.90
C SER A 323 -1.82 -2.31 -13.29
N TYR A 324 -0.61 -2.07 -13.84
CA TYR A 324 0.23 -0.96 -13.39
C TYR A 324 -0.44 0.40 -13.57
N VAL A 325 -1.08 0.62 -14.71
CA VAL A 325 -1.70 1.90 -15.04
C VAL A 325 -2.84 2.21 -14.06
N ILE A 326 -3.59 1.19 -13.63
CA ILE A 326 -4.61 1.31 -12.58
C ILE A 326 -3.96 1.63 -11.23
N GLU A 327 -2.94 0.88 -10.79
CA GLU A 327 -2.22 1.12 -9.53
C GLU A 327 -1.61 2.53 -9.43
N GLN A 328 -1.28 3.14 -10.56
CA GLN A 328 -0.75 4.50 -10.64
C GLN A 328 -1.83 5.58 -10.80
N GLY A 329 -3.08 5.20 -10.99
CA GLY A 329 -4.15 6.14 -11.29
C GLY A 329 -3.96 6.89 -12.62
N ASN A 330 -3.23 6.31 -13.57
CA ASN A 330 -3.04 6.91 -14.90
C ASN A 330 -4.25 6.63 -15.80
N TRP A 331 -5.38 7.24 -15.47
CA TRP A 331 -6.68 6.97 -16.08
C TRP A 331 -6.73 7.27 -17.58
N GLN A 332 -6.00 8.29 -18.05
CA GLN A 332 -5.93 8.62 -19.47
C GLN A 332 -5.28 7.50 -20.31
N LEU A 333 -4.21 6.90 -19.78
CA LEU A 333 -3.59 5.75 -20.42
C LEU A 333 -4.50 4.52 -20.30
N PHE A 334 -5.16 4.31 -19.17
CA PHE A 334 -6.09 3.18 -19.01
C PHE A 334 -7.23 3.24 -20.01
N GLU A 335 -7.83 4.42 -20.22
CA GLU A 335 -8.87 4.64 -21.22
C GLU A 335 -8.40 4.31 -22.64
N ALA A 336 -7.16 4.66 -22.98
CA ALA A 336 -6.57 4.33 -24.28
C ALA A 336 -6.37 2.83 -24.45
N LEU A 337 -5.95 2.13 -23.38
CA LEU A 337 -5.81 0.68 -23.40
C LEU A 337 -7.17 0.00 -23.61
N ILE A 338 -8.25 0.51 -22.99
CA ILE A 338 -9.61 0.03 -23.25
C ILE A 338 -9.98 0.22 -24.72
N ASP A 339 -9.69 1.38 -25.33
CA ASP A 339 -9.98 1.64 -26.75
C ASP A 339 -9.18 0.72 -27.70
N LEU A 340 -8.04 0.23 -27.26
CA LEU A 340 -7.21 -0.75 -27.98
C LEU A 340 -7.65 -2.21 -27.79
N GLY A 341 -8.73 -2.44 -27.03
CA GLY A 341 -9.30 -3.77 -26.86
C GLY A 341 -8.47 -4.71 -25.97
N ILE A 342 -7.83 -4.19 -24.91
CA ILE A 342 -7.20 -5.04 -23.90
C ILE A 342 -8.21 -6.05 -23.32
N ASN A 343 -7.70 -7.15 -22.75
CA ASN A 343 -8.55 -8.06 -21.97
C ASN A 343 -8.98 -7.38 -20.66
N ILE A 344 -10.14 -6.72 -20.70
CA ILE A 344 -10.72 -5.99 -19.57
C ILE A 344 -11.19 -6.89 -18.40
N ASN A 345 -11.21 -8.21 -18.60
CA ASN A 345 -11.55 -9.20 -17.59
C ASN A 345 -10.31 -9.94 -17.05
N GLU A 346 -9.10 -9.46 -17.35
CA GLU A 346 -7.90 -10.01 -16.75
C GLU A 346 -7.88 -9.78 -15.23
N LYS A 347 -7.19 -10.67 -14.52
CA LYS A 347 -6.94 -10.57 -13.10
C LYS A 347 -5.48 -10.16 -12.90
N ASN A 348 -5.23 -9.30 -11.92
CA ASN A 348 -3.85 -9.05 -11.47
C ASN A 348 -3.31 -10.27 -10.73
N ILE A 349 -2.07 -10.18 -10.24
CA ILE A 349 -1.43 -11.30 -9.55
C ILE A 349 -2.03 -11.62 -8.18
N TYR A 350 -2.93 -10.79 -7.67
CA TYR A 350 -3.71 -11.04 -6.45
C TYR A 350 -5.08 -11.67 -6.77
N GLY A 351 -5.36 -11.98 -8.04
CA GLY A 351 -6.64 -12.55 -8.47
C GLY A 351 -7.77 -11.52 -8.57
N GLU A 352 -7.45 -10.22 -8.50
CA GLU A 352 -8.41 -9.11 -8.54
C GLU A 352 -8.70 -8.68 -9.97
N SER A 353 -9.98 -8.50 -10.32
CA SER A 353 -10.36 -7.89 -11.61
C SER A 353 -10.03 -6.40 -11.63
N PHE A 354 -10.03 -5.78 -12.81
CA PHE A 354 -9.91 -4.31 -12.89
C PHE A 354 -10.99 -3.60 -12.11
N LEU A 355 -12.23 -4.12 -12.13
CA LEU A 355 -13.33 -3.51 -11.40
C LEU A 355 -13.05 -3.51 -9.90
N THR A 356 -12.52 -4.60 -9.34
CA THR A 356 -12.17 -4.66 -7.90
C THR A 356 -10.98 -3.76 -7.57
N GLN A 357 -9.96 -3.70 -8.42
CA GLN A 357 -8.82 -2.79 -8.24
C GLN A 357 -9.26 -1.31 -8.24
N LEU A 358 -10.12 -0.91 -9.18
CA LEU A 358 -10.66 0.45 -9.26
C LEU A 358 -11.47 0.84 -8.01
N LEU A 359 -12.20 -0.11 -7.43
CA LEU A 359 -12.99 0.12 -6.21
C LEU A 359 -12.12 0.27 -4.96
N LEU A 360 -11.03 -0.50 -4.86
CA LEU A 360 -10.06 -0.40 -3.76
C LEU A 360 -9.31 0.94 -3.79
N LEU A 361 -8.93 1.39 -4.98
CA LEU A 361 -8.19 2.64 -5.15
C LEU A 361 -9.08 3.88 -5.09
N TYR A 362 -10.35 3.75 -5.52
CA TYR A 362 -11.33 4.82 -5.79
C TYR A 362 -10.92 6.20 -5.27
N PRO A 363 -10.05 6.91 -6.03
CA PRO A 363 -9.62 8.23 -5.62
C PRO A 363 -10.79 9.19 -5.86
N GLN A 364 -10.92 10.22 -5.03
CA GLN A 364 -12.03 11.19 -5.12
C GLN A 364 -12.12 11.92 -6.47
N GLU A 365 -11.09 11.82 -7.32
CA GLU A 365 -11.00 12.50 -8.62
C GLU A 365 -11.35 11.60 -9.83
N LEU A 366 -11.57 10.29 -9.64
CA LEU A 366 -11.90 9.40 -10.76
C LEU A 366 -13.40 9.49 -11.09
N PRO A 367 -13.80 9.90 -12.31
CA PRO A 367 -15.19 9.81 -12.75
C PRO A 367 -15.53 8.33 -13.04
N LEU A 368 -15.81 7.57 -11.97
CA LEU A 368 -16.01 6.13 -12.06
C LEU A 368 -17.23 5.77 -12.92
N ALA A 369 -18.29 6.59 -12.91
CA ALA A 369 -19.49 6.30 -13.71
C ALA A 369 -19.20 6.27 -15.23
N PRO A 370 -18.60 7.33 -15.85
CA PRO A 370 -18.17 7.27 -17.25
C PRO A 370 -17.18 6.15 -17.56
N LEU A 371 -16.21 5.89 -16.67
CA LEU A 371 -15.24 4.82 -16.88
C LEU A 371 -15.91 3.44 -16.86
N LEU A 372 -16.81 3.21 -15.91
CA LEU A 372 -17.56 1.97 -15.80
C LEU A 372 -18.48 1.76 -17.01
N ASP A 373 -19.15 2.81 -17.50
CA ASP A 373 -19.92 2.76 -18.74
C ASP A 373 -19.05 2.31 -19.93
N LYS A 374 -17.84 2.85 -20.03
CA LYS A 374 -16.89 2.46 -21.06
C LYS A 374 -16.45 1.00 -20.91
N LEU A 375 -16.12 0.56 -19.70
CA LEU A 375 -15.71 -0.82 -19.43
C LEU A 375 -16.84 -1.82 -19.76
N LEU A 376 -18.07 -1.52 -19.34
CA LEU A 376 -19.25 -2.35 -19.63
C LEU A 376 -19.52 -2.43 -21.14
N LYS A 377 -19.40 -1.31 -21.87
CA LYS A 377 -19.49 -1.29 -23.33
C LYS A 377 -18.43 -2.17 -24.00
N ASN A 378 -17.28 -2.35 -23.36
CA ASN A 378 -16.19 -3.20 -23.82
C ASN A 378 -16.24 -4.62 -23.22
N GLY A 379 -17.36 -5.04 -22.64
CA GLY A 379 -17.61 -6.42 -22.23
C GLY A 379 -17.17 -6.77 -20.81
N LEU A 380 -17.03 -5.78 -19.92
CA LEU A 380 -16.71 -6.03 -18.51
C LEU A 380 -17.78 -6.90 -17.87
N ASP A 381 -17.35 -8.00 -17.25
CA ASP A 381 -18.20 -8.78 -16.39
C ASP A 381 -18.30 -8.09 -15.02
N ILE A 382 -19.38 -7.32 -14.83
CA ILE A 382 -19.67 -6.63 -13.56
C ILE A 382 -19.86 -7.60 -12.38
N ASN A 383 -20.12 -8.88 -12.66
CA ASN A 383 -20.37 -9.93 -11.68
C ASN A 383 -19.19 -10.90 -11.53
N ALA A 384 -18.02 -10.59 -12.12
CA ALA A 384 -16.82 -11.39 -11.99
C ALA A 384 -16.46 -11.60 -10.52
N ARG A 385 -16.05 -12.83 -10.18
CA ARG A 385 -15.68 -13.23 -8.82
C ARG A 385 -14.18 -13.28 -8.63
N ASP A 386 -13.69 -12.75 -7.51
CA ASP A 386 -12.30 -12.92 -7.07
C ASP A 386 -12.03 -14.36 -6.58
N GLU A 387 -10.80 -14.64 -6.13
CA GLU A 387 -10.41 -15.97 -5.63
C GLU A 387 -11.14 -16.40 -4.35
N ARG A 388 -11.73 -15.45 -3.62
CA ARG A 388 -12.57 -15.69 -2.44
C ARG A 388 -14.06 -15.76 -2.81
N GLY A 389 -14.38 -15.71 -4.10
CA GLY A 389 -15.75 -15.75 -4.61
C GLY A 389 -16.52 -14.44 -4.50
N ASN A 390 -15.89 -13.34 -4.07
CA ASN A 390 -16.56 -12.04 -3.92
C ASN A 390 -16.70 -11.33 -5.26
N THR A 391 -17.81 -10.63 -5.44
CA THR A 391 -18.00 -9.68 -6.55
C THR A 391 -17.52 -8.28 -6.17
N ALA A 392 -17.32 -7.43 -7.17
CA ALA A 392 -17.09 -6.01 -6.99
C ALA A 392 -18.16 -5.34 -6.10
N LEU A 393 -19.44 -5.71 -6.26
CA LEU A 393 -20.53 -5.19 -5.44
C LEU A 393 -20.41 -5.63 -3.97
N ALA A 394 -20.03 -6.89 -3.71
CA ALA A 394 -19.79 -7.38 -2.36
C ALA A 394 -18.65 -6.59 -1.68
N LEU A 395 -17.52 -6.43 -2.37
CA LEU A 395 -16.38 -5.66 -1.87
C LEU A 395 -16.74 -4.18 -1.62
N ALA A 396 -17.42 -3.53 -2.55
CA ALA A 396 -17.89 -2.16 -2.37
C ALA A 396 -18.81 -2.01 -1.16
N THR A 397 -19.63 -3.02 -0.87
CA THR A 397 -20.51 -3.06 0.31
C THR A 397 -19.72 -3.15 1.61
N TYR A 398 -18.67 -4.00 1.64
CA TYR A 398 -17.77 -4.10 2.80
C TYR A 398 -17.02 -2.78 3.05
N LEU A 399 -16.53 -2.13 1.99
CA LEU A 399 -15.84 -0.86 2.06
C LEU A 399 -16.76 0.28 2.51
N ALA A 400 -17.98 0.34 1.97
CA ALA A 400 -18.96 1.37 2.30
C ALA A 400 -19.33 1.42 3.79
N ASN A 401 -19.29 0.29 4.50
CA ASN A 401 -19.48 0.28 5.95
C ASN A 401 -18.30 0.87 6.73
N ARG A 402 -17.09 0.88 6.14
CA ARG A 402 -15.88 1.41 6.77
C ARG A 402 -15.69 2.89 6.49
N ASP A 403 -15.95 3.33 5.26
CA ASP A 403 -15.71 4.70 4.81
C ASP A 403 -16.98 5.53 4.61
N ASN A 404 -18.15 4.94 4.83
CA ASN A 404 -19.48 5.54 4.64
C ASN A 404 -19.72 6.05 3.19
N ASN A 405 -19.00 5.52 2.20
CA ASN A 405 -19.16 5.86 0.80
C ASN A 405 -20.11 4.89 0.08
N LEU A 406 -21.40 5.26 0.07
CA LEU A 406 -22.45 4.50 -0.63
C LEU A 406 -22.45 4.69 -2.15
N GLU A 407 -21.71 5.66 -2.69
CA GLU A 407 -21.74 6.02 -4.11
C GLU A 407 -21.28 4.86 -4.99
N ARG A 408 -20.23 4.14 -4.57
CA ARG A 408 -19.72 2.96 -5.30
C ARG A 408 -20.77 1.85 -5.38
N VAL A 409 -21.46 1.61 -4.27
CA VAL A 409 -22.51 0.60 -4.19
C VAL A 409 -23.70 0.98 -5.07
N LEU A 410 -24.16 2.24 -4.97
CA LEU A 410 -25.25 2.76 -5.77
C LEU A 410 -24.93 2.64 -7.27
N LEU A 411 -23.74 3.10 -7.68
CA LEU A 411 -23.32 3.04 -9.08
C LEU A 411 -23.32 1.60 -9.62
N LEU A 412 -22.75 0.64 -8.89
CA LEU A 412 -22.74 -0.77 -9.32
C LEU A 412 -24.15 -1.34 -9.46
N LEU A 413 -25.04 -1.03 -8.51
CA LEU A 413 -26.44 -1.46 -8.54
C LEU A 413 -27.22 -0.80 -9.69
N GLU A 414 -26.97 0.47 -10.00
CA GLU A 414 -27.53 1.19 -11.16
C GLU A 414 -27.02 0.63 -12.49
N LYS A 415 -25.80 0.07 -12.51
CA LYS A 415 -25.26 -0.70 -13.64
C LYS A 415 -25.67 -2.17 -13.64
N ASN A 416 -26.69 -2.55 -12.86
CA ASN A 416 -27.25 -3.90 -12.79
C ASN A 416 -26.28 -4.98 -12.28
N ALA A 417 -25.34 -4.63 -11.40
CA ALA A 417 -24.59 -5.63 -10.64
C ALA A 417 -25.57 -6.47 -9.81
N ASN A 418 -25.37 -7.80 -9.79
CA ASN A 418 -26.29 -8.71 -9.14
C ASN A 418 -26.07 -8.71 -7.61
N PRO A 419 -27.02 -8.21 -6.80
CA PRO A 419 -26.87 -8.16 -5.34
C PRO A 419 -26.94 -9.52 -4.65
N ASN A 420 -27.24 -10.59 -5.40
CA ASN A 420 -27.50 -11.93 -4.87
C ASN A 420 -26.31 -12.89 -4.97
N ILE A 421 -25.19 -12.44 -5.54
CA ILE A 421 -23.99 -13.29 -5.65
C ILE A 421 -23.24 -13.26 -4.32
N GLY A 422 -23.17 -14.42 -3.66
CA GLY A 422 -22.38 -14.61 -2.46
C GLY A 422 -20.95 -15.05 -2.74
N ASP A 423 -20.15 -15.07 -1.68
CA ASP A 423 -18.79 -15.62 -1.69
C ASP A 423 -18.79 -17.15 -1.85
N LEU A 424 -17.65 -17.81 -1.62
CA LEU A 424 -17.53 -19.28 -1.72
C LEU A 424 -18.41 -20.04 -0.71
N GLU A 425 -18.84 -19.39 0.37
CA GLU A 425 -19.75 -19.94 1.37
C GLU A 425 -21.21 -19.54 1.09
N ASN A 426 -21.50 -18.98 -0.08
CA ASN A 426 -22.79 -18.39 -0.44
C ASN A 426 -23.20 -17.24 0.51
N TYR A 427 -22.25 -16.62 1.22
CA TYR A 427 -22.52 -15.47 2.06
C TYR A 427 -22.77 -14.24 1.19
N THR A 428 -24.02 -13.78 1.16
CA THR A 428 -24.45 -12.69 0.26
C THR A 428 -24.19 -11.31 0.87
N PRO A 429 -24.05 -10.26 0.04
CA PRO A 429 -23.95 -8.89 0.54
C PRO A 429 -25.09 -8.49 1.50
N LEU A 430 -26.32 -8.96 1.27
CA LEU A 430 -27.45 -8.66 2.15
C LEU A 430 -27.30 -9.32 3.53
N MET A 431 -26.69 -10.50 3.63
CA MET A 431 -26.37 -11.14 4.93
C MET A 431 -25.33 -10.33 5.69
N TYR A 432 -24.31 -9.81 5.00
CA TYR A 432 -23.34 -8.90 5.61
C TYR A 432 -24.00 -7.61 6.11
N ILE A 433 -24.82 -6.97 5.28
CA ILE A 433 -25.57 -5.77 5.65
C ILE A 433 -26.45 -6.02 6.88
N ALA A 434 -27.10 -7.18 6.92
CA ALA A 434 -27.91 -7.63 8.05
C ALA A 434 -27.10 -7.81 9.34
N SER A 435 -25.90 -8.38 9.25
CA SER A 435 -24.97 -8.48 10.39
C SER A 435 -24.47 -7.12 10.86
N ALA A 436 -24.10 -6.24 9.91
CA ALA A 436 -23.62 -4.89 10.19
C ALA A 436 -24.72 -3.96 10.74
N GLY A 437 -26.00 -4.21 10.41
CA GLY A 437 -27.12 -3.37 10.84
C GLY A 437 -27.32 -2.12 9.99
N ASN A 438 -26.78 -2.07 8.76
CA ASN A 438 -26.86 -0.88 7.91
C ASN A 438 -28.20 -0.81 7.17
N THR A 439 -29.12 -0.01 7.70
CA THR A 439 -30.48 0.19 7.16
C THR A 439 -30.49 0.82 5.78
N ALA A 440 -29.59 1.76 5.50
CA ALA A 440 -29.50 2.44 4.20
C ALA A 440 -29.08 1.46 3.10
N LEU A 441 -28.04 0.67 3.35
CA LEU A 441 -27.61 -0.38 2.42
C LEU A 441 -28.68 -1.45 2.25
N ALA A 442 -29.37 -1.86 3.32
CA ALA A 442 -30.44 -2.86 3.23
C ALA A 442 -31.57 -2.37 2.32
N ALA A 443 -32.06 -1.15 2.53
CA ALA A 443 -33.09 -0.56 1.69
C ALA A 443 -32.64 -0.44 0.22
N LEU A 444 -31.39 -0.03 -0.01
CA LEU A 444 -30.81 0.08 -1.35
C LEU A 444 -30.73 -1.28 -2.05
N PHE A 445 -30.22 -2.32 -1.37
CA PHE A 445 -30.12 -3.67 -1.92
C PHE A 445 -31.49 -4.26 -2.25
N LEU A 446 -32.46 -4.12 -1.35
CA LEU A 446 -33.85 -4.58 -1.58
C LEU A 446 -34.48 -3.89 -2.79
N LYS A 447 -34.28 -2.57 -2.92
CA LYS A 447 -34.76 -1.79 -4.08
C LYS A 447 -34.20 -2.31 -5.41
N HIS A 448 -32.99 -2.85 -5.40
CA HIS A 448 -32.32 -3.41 -6.58
C HIS A 448 -32.41 -4.95 -6.67
N GLY A 449 -33.39 -5.56 -6.00
CA GLY A 449 -33.72 -6.98 -6.21
C GLY A 449 -32.89 -7.98 -5.39
N ALA A 450 -32.32 -7.54 -4.26
CA ALA A 450 -31.71 -8.46 -3.31
C ALA A 450 -32.76 -9.38 -2.68
N LYS A 451 -32.46 -10.68 -2.64
CA LYS A 451 -33.33 -11.74 -2.11
C LYS A 451 -33.03 -11.97 -0.63
N ILE A 452 -34.07 -11.92 0.19
CA ILE A 452 -33.97 -12.10 1.64
C ILE A 452 -33.86 -13.56 2.08
N ASP A 453 -34.25 -14.48 1.20
CA ASP A 453 -34.44 -15.92 1.48
C ASP A 453 -33.22 -16.77 1.11
N LEU A 454 -32.23 -16.20 0.42
CA LEU A 454 -30.96 -16.87 0.12
C LEU A 454 -30.28 -17.32 1.42
N LYS A 455 -29.67 -18.49 1.36
CA LYS A 455 -29.00 -19.13 2.50
C LYS A 455 -27.53 -19.34 2.19
N ASP A 456 -26.69 -19.08 3.17
CA ASP A 456 -25.29 -19.45 3.15
C ASP A 456 -25.09 -20.97 3.35
N SER A 457 -23.84 -21.42 3.34
CA SER A 457 -23.43 -22.81 3.56
C SER A 457 -23.88 -23.39 4.91
N THR A 458 -24.17 -22.53 5.89
CA THR A 458 -24.68 -22.90 7.22
C THR A 458 -26.20 -22.94 7.30
N GLY A 459 -26.88 -22.60 6.20
CA GLY A 459 -28.34 -22.53 6.11
C GLY A 459 -28.92 -21.22 6.64
N LYS A 460 -28.10 -20.20 6.94
CA LYS A 460 -28.55 -18.91 7.46
C LYS A 460 -28.85 -17.92 6.35
N ASN A 461 -29.96 -17.18 6.49
CA ASN A 461 -30.32 -16.06 5.63
C ASN A 461 -30.11 -14.71 6.33
N ALA A 462 -30.37 -13.61 5.62
CA ALA A 462 -30.16 -12.27 6.18
C ALA A 462 -30.96 -12.02 7.49
N LEU A 463 -32.19 -12.55 7.60
CA LEU A 463 -32.99 -12.41 8.81
C LEU A 463 -32.39 -13.15 10.02
N ASN A 464 -31.74 -14.30 9.80
CA ASN A 464 -31.02 -15.01 10.87
C ASN A 464 -29.86 -14.15 11.40
N TYR A 465 -29.07 -13.53 10.51
CA TYR A 465 -27.99 -12.63 10.92
C TYR A 465 -28.49 -11.39 11.67
N VAL A 466 -29.63 -10.82 11.28
CA VAL A 466 -30.29 -9.75 12.03
C VAL A 466 -30.60 -10.16 13.47
N ARG A 467 -31.14 -11.37 13.66
CA ARG A 467 -31.50 -11.90 14.99
C ARG A 467 -30.27 -12.17 15.83
N GLU A 468 -29.26 -12.85 15.27
CA GLU A 468 -28.01 -13.20 15.96
C GLU A 468 -27.24 -11.95 16.42
N HIS A 469 -27.21 -10.91 15.61
CA HIS A 469 -26.47 -9.67 15.90
C HIS A 469 -27.36 -8.57 16.51
N ASN A 470 -28.59 -8.91 16.91
CA ASN A 470 -29.55 -8.02 17.55
C ASN A 470 -29.82 -6.71 16.76
N ARG A 471 -29.88 -6.78 15.42
CA ARG A 471 -30.12 -5.63 14.53
C ARG A 471 -31.61 -5.35 14.35
N LYS A 472 -32.33 -5.20 15.46
CA LYS A 472 -33.82 -5.13 15.49
C LYS A 472 -34.43 -4.15 14.49
N VAL A 473 -33.74 -3.05 14.20
CA VAL A 473 -34.17 -2.01 13.25
C VAL A 473 -34.35 -2.54 11.81
N LEU A 474 -33.64 -3.61 11.43
CA LEU A 474 -33.74 -4.24 10.11
C LEU A 474 -34.86 -5.28 10.01
N ILE A 475 -35.45 -5.72 11.12
CA ILE A 475 -36.49 -6.78 11.10
C ILE A 475 -37.66 -6.40 10.19
N PRO A 476 -38.24 -5.18 10.26
CA PRO A 476 -39.36 -4.81 9.38
C PRO A 476 -38.95 -4.80 7.90
N LEU A 477 -37.73 -4.40 7.58
CA LEU A 477 -37.20 -4.36 6.21
C LEU A 477 -37.00 -5.76 5.61
N LEU A 478 -36.58 -6.72 6.43
CA LEU A 478 -36.19 -8.07 5.98
C LEU A 478 -37.21 -9.17 6.30
N SER A 479 -38.40 -8.79 6.80
CA SER A 479 -39.50 -9.73 7.07
C SER A 479 -40.69 -9.56 6.12
N SER A 480 -40.65 -8.58 5.21
CA SER A 480 -41.84 -8.06 4.52
C SER A 480 -41.73 -8.01 2.99
N ASN A 481 -41.05 -8.97 2.35
CA ASN A 481 -41.07 -9.11 0.89
C ASN A 481 -41.06 -10.58 0.46
#